data_AF-A0A8H4XL32-F1
#
_entry.id   AF-A0A8H4XL32-F1
#
_cell.length_a   1.000
_cell.length_b   1.000
_cell.length_c   1.000
_cell.angle_alpha   90.00
_cell.angle_beta   90.00
_cell.angle_gamma   90.00
#
_symmetry.space_group_name_H-M   'P 1'
#
loop_
_entity.id
_entity.type
_entity.pdbx_description
1 polymer ?
#
loop_
_entity_poly.entity_id
_entity_poly.type
_entity_poly.pdbx_seq_one_letter_code
_entity_poly.pdbx_strand_id
1 'polypeptide(L)'
;MTQPSRQPQLTPQFCFSYGTLRDFLRLSRSTIDDSITQNLNALVTPSRTGFDPSSTTERSSRPLSRQIDTQSCSTFKDRVLFPSWEARVEVLNYCALVAASPDPDDPDRTLRELEKEKDRDRVVDERLDPYSGRFFPREARTERLASLVRQERGVEGVVRHRTWEVIQQRCGGNSFDTWEDAVSEWKKVQSSNPQA
;
A
#
# COMPACT_ATOMS: atom_id res chain seq x y z
N MET A 1 -2.77 20.21 6.76
CA MET A 1 -2.87 19.52 5.45
C MET A 1 -1.49 18.96 5.14
N THR A 2 -1.34 17.64 5.20
CA THR A 2 -0.06 16.98 4.94
C THR A 2 0.12 16.95 3.42
N GLN A 3 1.13 17.67 2.91
CA GLN A 3 1.46 17.66 1.48
C GLN A 3 1.73 16.21 1.03
N PRO A 4 1.26 15.77 -0.15
CA PRO A 4 1.63 14.47 -0.69
C PRO A 4 3.16 14.40 -0.78
N SER A 5 3.75 13.37 -0.18
CA SER A 5 5.19 13.15 -0.17
C SER A 5 5.72 13.22 -1.61
N ARG A 6 6.77 14.02 -1.86
CA ARG A 6 7.47 14.08 -3.15
C ARG A 6 7.65 12.66 -3.66
N GLN A 7 7.14 12.37 -4.87
CA GLN A 7 7.28 11.06 -5.49
C GLN A 7 8.76 10.66 -5.47
N PRO A 8 9.11 9.52 -4.85
CA PRO A 8 10.50 9.08 -4.84
C PRO A 8 10.95 8.90 -6.29
N GLN A 9 12.15 9.40 -6.62
CA GLN A 9 12.77 9.10 -7.90
C GLN A 9 12.99 7.59 -7.95
N LEU A 10 12.18 6.90 -8.76
CA LEU A 10 12.18 5.44 -8.84
C LEU A 10 13.47 4.98 -9.49
N THR A 11 14.30 4.29 -8.71
CA THR A 11 15.58 3.72 -9.14
C THR A 11 15.68 2.27 -8.67
N PRO A 12 16.45 1.40 -9.35
CA PRO A 12 16.63 0.03 -8.89
C PRO A 12 17.22 -0.02 -7.47
N GLN A 13 18.10 0.92 -7.14
CA GLN A 13 18.71 1.07 -5.82
C GLN A 13 17.67 1.30 -4.72
N PHE A 14 16.61 2.05 -4.99
CA PHE A 14 15.50 2.22 -4.06
C PHE A 14 14.82 0.89 -3.74
N CYS A 15 14.59 0.04 -4.74
CA CYS A 15 13.95 -1.27 -4.55
C CYS A 15 14.83 -2.25 -3.78
N PHE A 16 16.14 -2.25 -4.03
CA PHE A 16 17.08 -3.11 -3.29
C PHE A 16 17.37 -2.64 -1.87
N SER A 17 17.08 -1.38 -1.55
CA SER A 17 17.02 -0.91 -0.15
C SER A 17 15.69 -1.32 0.49
N TYR A 18 15.59 -2.58 0.93
CA TYR A 18 14.35 -3.13 1.50
C TYR A 18 13.78 -2.32 2.67
N GLY A 19 14.66 -1.75 3.51
CA GLY A 19 14.26 -0.86 4.60
C GLY A 19 13.58 0.40 4.08
N THR A 20 14.18 1.08 3.10
CA THR A 20 13.62 2.29 2.49
C THR A 20 12.30 2.03 1.79
N LEU A 21 12.18 0.91 1.05
CA LEU A 21 10.93 0.52 0.41
C LEU A 21 9.81 0.29 1.44
N ARG A 22 10.10 -0.46 2.51
CA ARG A 22 9.13 -0.72 3.59
C ARG A 22 8.75 0.55 4.34
N ASP A 23 9.71 1.41 4.62
CA ASP A 23 9.48 2.67 5.33
C ASP A 23 8.62 3.62 4.51
N PHE A 24 8.84 3.70 3.19
CA PHE A 24 7.98 4.45 2.28
C PHE A 24 6.53 3.95 2.34
N LEU A 25 6.31 2.65 2.19
CA LEU A 25 4.97 2.05 2.24
C LEU A 25 4.31 2.24 3.60
N ARG A 26 5.06 2.03 4.69
CA ARG A 26 4.58 2.21 6.06
C ARG A 26 4.18 3.67 6.32
N LEU A 27 5.03 4.63 5.93
CA LEU A 27 4.73 6.04 6.11
C LEU A 27 3.49 6.44 5.31
N SER A 28 3.41 6.06 4.04
CA SER A 28 2.24 6.35 3.19
C SER A 28 0.93 5.77 3.75
N ARG A 29 0.96 4.54 4.28
CA ARG A 29 -0.21 3.92 4.93
C ARG A 29 -0.58 4.65 6.23
N SER A 30 0.41 4.99 7.05
CA SER A 30 0.15 5.68 8.32
C SER A 30 -0.49 7.07 8.16
N THR A 31 -0.12 7.79 7.10
CA THR A 31 -0.62 9.16 6.85
C THR A 31 -2.02 9.20 6.25
N ILE A 32 -2.46 8.14 5.57
CA ILE A 32 -3.74 8.11 4.87
C ILE A 32 -4.69 7.05 5.45
N ASP A 33 -4.25 5.79 5.43
CA ASP A 33 -5.07 4.61 5.68
C ASP A 33 -5.25 4.34 7.18
N ASP A 34 -4.16 4.27 7.96
CA ASP A 34 -4.26 4.03 9.42
C ASP A 34 -4.97 5.19 10.13
N SER A 35 -4.83 6.40 9.60
CA SER A 35 -5.47 7.61 10.08
C SER A 35 -6.76 7.97 9.32
N ILE A 36 -7.34 7.03 8.54
CA ILE A 36 -8.52 7.30 7.69
C ILE A 36 -9.68 7.89 8.48
N THR A 37 -9.97 7.36 9.67
CA THR A 37 -11.07 7.88 10.51
C THR A 37 -10.82 9.33 10.92
N GLN A 38 -9.57 9.69 11.24
CA GLN A 38 -9.20 11.06 11.59
C GLN A 38 -9.29 11.99 10.37
N ASN A 39 -8.79 11.54 9.22
CA ASN A 39 -8.88 12.27 7.95
C ASN A 39 -10.33 12.56 7.58
N LEU A 40 -11.22 11.57 7.70
CA LEU A 40 -12.66 11.72 7.44
C LEU A 40 -13.36 12.62 8.46
N ASN A 41 -13.03 12.49 9.75
CA ASN A 41 -13.58 13.38 10.78
C ASN A 41 -13.18 14.85 10.55
N ALA A 42 -12.00 15.11 9.98
CA ALA A 42 -11.56 16.46 9.63
C ALA A 42 -12.36 17.09 8.49
N LEU A 43 -13.03 16.29 7.65
CA LEU A 43 -13.95 16.78 6.62
C LEU A 43 -15.26 17.29 7.21
N VAL A 44 -15.64 16.79 8.39
CA VAL A 44 -16.81 17.28 9.12
C VAL A 44 -16.44 18.64 9.71
N THR A 45 -17.05 19.71 9.19
CA THR A 45 -16.87 21.08 9.68
C THR A 45 -18.16 21.58 10.34
N PRO A 46 -18.32 21.40 11.67
CA PRO A 46 -19.52 21.84 12.40
C PRO A 46 -19.73 23.36 12.35
N SER A 47 -18.67 24.14 12.12
CA SER A 47 -18.72 25.59 12.05
C SER A 47 -19.50 26.13 10.85
N ARG A 48 -19.65 25.35 9.77
CA ARG A 48 -20.43 25.76 8.58
C ARG A 48 -21.92 25.86 8.87
N THR A 49 -22.45 25.05 9.81
CA THR A 49 -23.88 25.03 10.15
C THR A 49 -24.28 26.10 11.17
N GLY A 50 -23.32 26.91 11.67
CA GLY A 50 -23.56 27.85 12.75
C GLY A 50 -23.81 27.17 14.11
N PHE A 51 -23.74 27.93 15.18
CA PHE A 51 -24.16 27.47 16.51
C PHE A 51 -25.62 27.84 16.71
N ASP A 52 -26.47 26.84 16.89
CA ASP A 52 -27.87 27.04 17.27
C ASP A 52 -27.99 27.01 18.81
N PRO A 53 -28.28 28.13 19.49
CA PRO A 53 -28.41 28.17 20.95
C PRO A 53 -29.54 27.26 21.47
N SER A 54 -30.57 26.96 20.65
CA SER A 54 -31.64 26.03 21.02
C SER A 54 -31.20 24.56 21.07
N SER A 55 -30.03 24.24 20.49
CA SER A 55 -29.42 22.90 20.58
C SER A 55 -28.89 22.54 21.98
N THR A 56 -28.84 23.49 22.91
CA THR A 56 -28.44 23.27 24.31
C THR A 56 -29.61 22.89 25.22
N THR A 57 -30.84 23.15 24.78
CA THR A 57 -32.07 22.94 25.56
C THR A 57 -32.48 21.47 25.62
N GLU A 58 -32.13 20.68 24.62
CA GLU A 58 -32.39 19.24 24.60
C GLU A 58 -31.09 18.45 24.48
N ARG A 59 -30.88 17.51 25.41
CA ARG A 59 -29.76 16.58 25.39
C ARG A 59 -30.05 15.48 24.37
N SER A 60 -30.06 15.80 23.07
CA SER A 60 -30.23 14.78 22.03
C SER A 60 -29.00 13.86 22.00
N SER A 61 -29.23 12.55 21.90
CA SER A 61 -28.15 11.61 21.63
C SER A 61 -27.49 12.02 20.31
N ARG A 62 -26.18 12.33 20.33
CA ARG A 62 -25.44 12.68 19.11
C ARG A 62 -25.76 11.64 18.02
N PRO A 63 -26.21 12.05 16.82
CA PRO A 63 -26.46 11.10 15.76
C PRO A 63 -25.17 10.31 15.50
N LEU A 64 -25.25 8.98 15.62
CA LEU A 64 -24.13 8.05 15.51
C LEU A 64 -23.42 8.11 14.14
N SER A 65 -24.09 8.72 13.15
CA SER A 65 -23.55 9.01 11.82
C SER A 65 -23.99 10.42 11.43
N ARG A 66 -23.09 11.40 11.59
CA ARG A 66 -23.12 12.55 10.68
C ARG A 66 -22.48 12.05 9.40
N GLN A 67 -23.31 11.74 8.41
CA GLN A 67 -22.82 11.51 7.06
C GLN A 67 -22.03 12.74 6.63
N ILE A 68 -20.83 12.48 6.11
CA ILE A 68 -19.97 13.53 5.57
C ILE A 68 -20.64 14.04 4.29
N ASP A 69 -20.52 15.34 4.03
CA ASP A 69 -20.96 15.94 2.77
C ASP A 69 -20.38 15.18 1.56
N THR A 70 -21.25 14.78 0.63
CA THR A 70 -20.89 13.93 -0.52
C THR A 70 -19.78 14.54 -1.36
N GLN A 71 -19.80 15.87 -1.55
CA GLN A 71 -18.80 16.58 -2.34
C GLN A 71 -17.43 16.64 -1.66
N SER A 72 -17.42 16.77 -0.33
CA SER A 72 -16.20 16.72 0.47
C SER A 72 -15.58 15.32 0.42
N CYS A 73 -16.40 14.28 0.45
CA CYS A 73 -15.97 12.89 0.29
C CYS A 73 -15.43 12.58 -1.11
N SER A 74 -16.10 12.99 -2.18
CA SER A 74 -15.59 12.79 -3.55
C SER A 74 -14.25 13.51 -3.73
N THR A 75 -14.15 14.76 -3.27
CA THR A 75 -12.90 15.53 -3.34
C THR A 75 -11.76 14.85 -2.59
N PHE A 76 -12.02 14.30 -1.39
CA PHE A 76 -11.01 13.55 -0.64
C PHE A 76 -10.58 12.27 -1.38
N LYS A 77 -11.53 11.51 -1.93
CA LYS A 77 -11.23 10.29 -2.71
C LYS A 77 -10.34 10.63 -3.90
N ASP A 78 -10.74 11.61 -4.70
CA ASP A 78 -10.11 11.92 -5.99
C ASP A 78 -8.76 12.63 -5.86
N ARG A 79 -8.58 13.47 -4.83
CA ARG A 79 -7.37 14.30 -4.68
C ARG A 79 -6.37 13.77 -3.66
N VAL A 80 -6.79 12.89 -2.75
CA VAL A 80 -5.93 12.42 -1.66
C VAL A 80 -5.81 10.90 -1.68
N LEU A 81 -6.92 10.19 -1.56
CA LEU A 81 -6.91 8.74 -1.37
C LEU A 81 -6.38 8.01 -2.60
N PHE A 82 -7.04 8.17 -3.75
CA PHE A 82 -6.70 7.43 -4.97
C PHE A 82 -5.32 7.79 -5.51
N PRO A 83 -4.88 9.06 -5.53
CA PRO A 83 -3.49 9.38 -5.87
C PRO A 83 -2.46 8.72 -4.94
N SER A 84 -2.74 8.66 -3.64
CA SER A 84 -1.83 8.03 -2.68
C SER A 84 -1.74 6.51 -2.89
N TRP A 85 -2.88 5.87 -3.15
CA TRP A 85 -2.93 4.46 -3.52
C TRP A 85 -2.20 4.20 -4.84
N GLU A 86 -2.35 5.07 -5.84
CA GLU A 86 -1.68 4.91 -7.11
C GLU A 86 -0.17 5.02 -6.97
N ALA A 87 0.33 6.02 -6.24
CA ALA A 87 1.76 6.17 -5.98
C ALA A 87 2.39 4.92 -5.33
N ARG A 88 1.67 4.25 -4.42
CA ARG A 88 2.13 2.99 -3.83
C ARG A 88 2.14 1.84 -4.84
N VAL A 89 1.14 1.75 -5.71
CA VAL A 89 1.08 0.74 -6.77
C VAL A 89 2.18 0.95 -7.80
N GLU A 90 2.44 2.18 -8.21
CA GLU A 90 3.54 2.52 -9.11
C GLU A 90 4.88 2.05 -8.55
N VAL A 91 5.15 2.33 -7.28
CA VAL A 91 6.36 1.85 -6.58
C VAL A 91 6.43 0.33 -6.57
N LEU A 92 5.35 -0.37 -6.20
CA LEU A 92 5.33 -1.83 -6.17
C LEU A 92 5.48 -2.45 -7.56
N ASN A 93 4.89 -1.84 -8.59
CA ASN A 93 5.00 -2.29 -9.97
C ASN A 93 6.41 -2.09 -10.51
N TYR A 94 7.00 -0.92 -10.26
CA TYR A 94 8.37 -0.64 -10.62
C TYR A 94 9.33 -1.64 -9.95
N CYS A 95 9.20 -1.87 -8.64
CA CYS A 95 10.04 -2.84 -7.95
C CYS A 95 9.77 -4.29 -8.39
N ALA A 96 8.56 -4.63 -8.86
CA ALA A 96 8.30 -5.93 -9.49
C ALA A 96 9.08 -6.09 -10.81
N LEU A 97 9.16 -5.05 -11.63
CA LEU A 97 9.95 -5.05 -12.86
C LEU A 97 11.44 -5.19 -12.56
N VAL A 98 11.95 -4.46 -11.56
CA VAL A 98 13.35 -4.58 -11.11
C VAL A 98 13.63 -6.00 -10.60
N ALA A 99 12.71 -6.60 -9.85
CA ALA A 99 12.85 -7.96 -9.35
C ALA A 99 12.86 -9.03 -10.47
N ALA A 100 12.22 -8.76 -11.60
CA ALA A 100 12.22 -9.64 -12.77
C ALA A 100 13.43 -9.41 -13.70
N SER A 101 14.15 -8.30 -13.53
CA SER A 101 15.31 -7.95 -14.36
C SER A 101 16.60 -8.64 -13.87
N PRO A 102 17.55 -8.98 -14.77
CA PRO A 102 18.85 -9.50 -14.38
C PRO A 102 19.62 -8.50 -13.51
N ASP A 103 20.21 -8.97 -12.42
CA ASP A 103 21.02 -8.17 -11.50
C ASP A 103 22.50 -8.56 -11.65
N PRO A 104 23.29 -7.82 -12.46
CA PRO A 104 24.73 -8.06 -12.61
C PRO A 104 25.52 -7.67 -11.35
N ASP A 105 25.00 -6.73 -10.56
CA ASP A 105 25.67 -6.15 -9.39
C ASP A 105 25.25 -6.83 -8.08
N ASP A 106 24.79 -8.09 -8.15
CA ASP A 106 24.42 -8.90 -6.99
C ASP A 106 25.69 -9.30 -6.21
N PRO A 107 25.93 -8.77 -4.99
CA PRO A 107 27.15 -9.05 -4.24
C PRO A 107 27.27 -10.51 -3.81
N ASP A 108 26.13 -11.21 -3.71
CA ASP A 108 26.07 -12.59 -3.24
C ASP A 108 26.16 -13.60 -4.40
N ARG A 109 26.30 -13.15 -5.65
CA ARG A 109 26.31 -14.04 -6.84
C ARG A 109 27.41 -15.09 -6.75
N THR A 110 28.66 -14.67 -6.53
CA THR A 110 29.83 -15.56 -6.48
C THR A 110 29.74 -16.53 -5.31
N LEU A 111 29.35 -16.05 -4.13
CA LEU A 111 29.17 -16.89 -2.94
C LEU A 111 28.11 -17.96 -3.17
N ARG A 112 27.00 -17.63 -3.83
CA ARG A 112 25.92 -18.56 -4.15
C ARG A 112 26.34 -19.62 -5.16
N GLU A 113 27.14 -19.24 -6.16
CA GLU A 113 27.71 -20.19 -7.13
C GLU A 113 28.63 -21.21 -6.44
N LEU A 114 29.51 -20.73 -5.54
CA LEU A 114 30.39 -21.60 -4.74
C LEU A 114 29.59 -22.53 -3.81
N GLU A 115 28.52 -22.03 -3.19
CA GLU A 115 27.63 -22.85 -2.35
C GLU A 115 26.94 -23.96 -3.17
N LYS A 116 26.47 -23.64 -4.38
CA LYS A 116 25.84 -24.60 -5.29
C LYS A 116 26.83 -25.66 -5.77
N GLU A 117 28.06 -25.25 -6.05
CA GLU A 117 29.14 -26.18 -6.42
C GLU A 117 29.49 -27.13 -5.27
N LYS A 118 29.64 -26.58 -4.05
CA LYS A 118 29.92 -27.39 -2.85
C LYS A 118 28.80 -28.38 -2.54
N ASP A 119 27.54 -28.01 -2.74
CA ASP A 119 26.41 -28.92 -2.58
C ASP A 119 26.35 -29.99 -3.66
N ARG A 120 26.68 -29.66 -4.91
CA ARG A 120 26.79 -30.66 -6.00
C ARG A 120 27.81 -31.76 -5.67
N ASP A 121 28.90 -31.40 -5.01
CA ASP A 121 29.96 -32.33 -4.64
C ASP A 121 29.67 -33.06 -3.30
N ARG A 122 28.58 -32.72 -2.61
CA ARG A 122 28.19 -33.29 -1.32
C ARG A 122 27.52 -34.66 -1.50
N VAL A 123 28.09 -35.69 -0.88
CA VAL A 123 27.49 -37.02 -0.79
C VAL A 123 26.76 -37.16 0.55
N VAL A 124 25.46 -37.46 0.50
CA VAL A 124 24.59 -37.58 1.67
C VAL A 124 24.14 -39.03 1.85
N ASP A 125 24.41 -39.63 3.01
CA ASP A 125 23.85 -40.93 3.40
C ASP A 125 22.54 -40.71 4.20
N GLU A 126 21.42 -40.78 3.49
CA GLU A 126 20.07 -40.58 4.04
C GLU A 126 19.71 -41.60 5.14
N ARG A 127 20.43 -42.73 5.22
CA ARG A 127 20.22 -43.75 6.26
C ARG A 127 20.82 -43.34 7.61
N LEU A 128 21.85 -42.50 7.60
CA LEU A 128 22.49 -41.99 8.81
C LEU A 128 21.78 -40.73 9.33
N ASP A 129 21.33 -39.86 8.43
CA ASP A 129 20.58 -38.65 8.77
C ASP A 129 19.56 -38.28 7.66
N PRO A 130 18.26 -38.55 7.87
CA PRO A 130 17.19 -38.23 6.92
C PRO A 130 17.01 -36.73 6.60
N TYR A 131 17.60 -35.81 7.37
CA TYR A 131 17.46 -34.36 7.17
C TYR A 131 18.68 -33.71 6.51
N SER A 132 19.81 -34.41 6.47
CA SER A 132 21.07 -33.91 5.92
C SER A 132 21.01 -33.61 4.42
N GLY A 133 20.05 -34.17 3.67
CA GLY A 133 19.85 -33.91 2.24
C GLY A 133 19.31 -32.52 1.90
N ARG A 134 18.80 -31.76 2.87
CA ARG A 134 18.23 -30.43 2.61
C ARG A 134 19.35 -29.40 2.36
N PHE A 135 19.35 -28.78 1.21
CA PHE A 135 20.21 -27.64 0.87
C PHE A 135 19.35 -26.42 0.57
N PHE A 136 19.66 -25.31 1.24
CA PHE A 136 19.00 -24.02 1.04
C PHE A 136 20.06 -23.02 0.60
N PRO A 137 20.28 -22.85 -0.72
CA PRO A 137 21.24 -21.85 -1.19
C PRO A 137 20.77 -20.46 -0.78
N ARG A 138 21.72 -19.54 -0.65
CA ARG A 138 21.37 -18.12 -0.49
C ARG A 138 20.53 -17.64 -1.67
N GLU A 139 19.39 -17.03 -1.39
CA GLU A 139 18.50 -16.47 -2.41
C GLU A 139 19.15 -15.29 -3.14
N ALA A 140 18.79 -15.13 -4.42
CA ALA A 140 19.16 -13.94 -5.18
C ALA A 140 18.59 -12.67 -4.55
N ARG A 141 19.31 -11.55 -4.68
CA ARG A 141 18.78 -10.25 -4.24
C ARG A 141 17.47 -9.91 -4.95
N THR A 142 17.33 -10.28 -6.22
CA THR A 142 16.09 -10.17 -7.01
C THR A 142 14.98 -11.11 -6.54
N GLU A 143 15.30 -12.35 -6.15
CA GLU A 143 14.34 -13.30 -5.58
C GLU A 143 13.79 -12.80 -4.24
N ARG A 144 14.67 -12.33 -3.36
CA ARG A 144 14.31 -11.68 -2.08
C ARG A 144 13.41 -10.47 -2.32
N LEU A 145 13.75 -9.62 -3.30
CA LEU A 145 12.92 -8.48 -3.69
C LEU A 145 11.56 -8.92 -4.22
N ALA A 146 11.49 -9.95 -5.07
CA ALA A 146 10.24 -10.47 -5.61
C ALA A 146 9.32 -11.00 -4.49
N SER A 147 9.89 -11.72 -3.52
CA SER A 147 9.18 -12.18 -2.33
C SER A 147 8.64 -11.01 -1.51
N LEU A 148 9.46 -9.97 -1.27
CA LEU A 148 9.03 -8.75 -0.58
C LEU A 148 7.88 -8.05 -1.30
N VAL A 149 8.01 -7.83 -2.62
CA VAL A 149 6.97 -7.14 -3.41
C VAL A 149 5.65 -7.93 -3.41
N ARG A 150 5.70 -9.27 -3.50
CA ARG A 150 4.49 -10.11 -3.39
C ARG A 150 3.80 -9.95 -2.03
N GLN A 151 4.57 -9.95 -0.94
CA GLN A 151 4.04 -9.74 0.41
C GLN A 151 3.41 -8.34 0.53
N GLU A 152 4.11 -7.30 0.08
CA GLU A 152 3.62 -5.92 0.17
C GLU A 152 2.38 -5.67 -0.69
N ARG A 153 2.24 -6.35 -1.85
CA ARG A 153 1.01 -6.34 -2.64
C ARG A 153 -0.17 -6.97 -1.89
N GLY A 154 0.07 -8.07 -1.17
CA GLY A 154 -0.95 -8.69 -0.32
C GLY A 154 -1.39 -7.76 0.81
N VAL A 155 -0.43 -7.15 1.51
CA VAL A 155 -0.71 -6.15 2.56
C VAL A 155 -1.49 -4.96 1.98
N GLU A 156 -1.09 -4.46 0.82
CA GLU A 156 -1.76 -3.34 0.15
C GLU A 156 -3.23 -3.66 -0.17
N GLY A 157 -3.54 -4.87 -0.63
CA GLY A 157 -4.92 -5.30 -0.85
C GLY A 157 -5.76 -5.29 0.43
N VAL A 158 -5.22 -5.80 1.54
CA VAL A 158 -5.90 -5.78 2.85
C VAL A 158 -6.12 -4.36 3.35
N VAL A 159 -5.11 -3.50 3.24
CA VAL A 159 -5.20 -2.09 3.68
C VAL A 159 -6.27 -1.35 2.89
N ARG A 160 -6.26 -1.44 1.56
CA ARG A 160 -7.27 -0.77 0.71
C ARG A 160 -8.68 -1.22 1.01
N HIS A 161 -8.87 -2.53 1.16
CA HIS A 161 -10.17 -3.09 1.50
C HIS A 161 -10.71 -2.51 2.81
N ARG A 162 -9.90 -2.54 3.88
CA ARG A 162 -10.30 -1.97 5.19
C ARG A 162 -10.54 -0.47 5.15
N THR A 163 -9.68 0.28 4.47
CA THR A 163 -9.86 1.73 4.30
C THR A 163 -11.16 2.02 3.55
N TRP A 164 -11.46 1.23 2.51
CA TRP A 164 -12.68 1.38 1.73
C TRP A 164 -13.95 1.09 2.53
N GLU A 165 -13.96 0.06 3.38
CA GLU A 165 -15.08 -0.22 4.28
C GLU A 165 -15.44 1.00 5.14
N VAL A 166 -14.42 1.66 5.73
CA VAL A 166 -14.62 2.86 6.54
C VAL A 166 -15.15 4.02 5.69
N ILE A 167 -14.63 4.18 4.48
CA ILE A 167 -15.11 5.21 3.54
C ILE A 167 -16.58 4.99 3.19
N GLN A 168 -16.98 3.76 2.86
CA GLN A 168 -18.37 3.45 2.52
C GLN A 168 -19.31 3.73 3.70
N GLN A 169 -18.89 3.39 4.92
CA GLN A 169 -19.66 3.67 6.12
C GLN A 169 -19.85 5.17 6.41
N ARG A 170 -18.85 6.01 6.09
CA ARG A 170 -18.81 7.44 6.48
C ARG A 170 -19.27 8.40 5.39
N CYS A 171 -18.91 8.12 4.15
CA CYS A 171 -19.20 8.95 2.99
C CYS A 171 -20.52 8.60 2.30
N GLY A 172 -21.12 7.46 2.65
CA GLY A 172 -22.22 6.90 1.89
C GLY A 172 -21.74 6.33 0.56
N GLY A 173 -22.29 5.17 0.22
CA GLY A 173 -22.04 4.49 -1.04
C GLY A 173 -22.71 3.13 -1.04
N ASN A 174 -22.74 2.52 -2.21
CA ASN A 174 -23.37 1.22 -2.35
C ASN A 174 -22.50 0.15 -1.68
N SER A 175 -23.10 -0.69 -0.83
CA SER A 175 -22.36 -1.75 -0.14
C SER A 175 -21.78 -2.80 -1.10
N PHE A 176 -22.24 -2.81 -2.35
CA PHE A 176 -21.73 -3.69 -3.40
C PHE A 176 -20.55 -3.11 -4.19
N ASP A 177 -20.23 -1.82 -4.04
CA ASP A 177 -19.14 -1.21 -4.81
C ASP A 177 -17.78 -1.56 -4.20
N THR A 178 -16.93 -2.20 -5.00
CA THR A 178 -15.57 -2.56 -4.61
C THR A 178 -14.62 -1.37 -4.74
N TRP A 179 -13.49 -1.41 -4.03
CA TRP A 179 -12.50 -0.33 -4.13
C TRP A 179 -11.80 -0.36 -5.50
N GLU A 180 -11.66 -1.56 -6.08
CA GLU A 180 -11.09 -1.79 -7.40
C GLU A 180 -11.90 -1.07 -8.49
N ASP A 181 -13.22 -1.19 -8.46
CA ASP A 181 -14.11 -0.53 -9.43
C ASP A 181 -14.02 0.99 -9.31
N ALA A 182 -14.04 1.51 -8.07
CA ALA A 182 -13.94 2.94 -7.81
C ALA A 182 -12.62 3.54 -8.29
N VAL A 183 -11.50 2.86 -8.05
CA VAL A 183 -10.18 3.28 -8.55
C VAL A 183 -10.11 3.18 -10.07
N SER A 184 -10.64 2.11 -10.65
CA SER A 184 -10.68 1.91 -12.10
C SER A 184 -11.43 3.04 -12.81
N GLU A 185 -12.59 3.42 -12.27
CA GLU A 185 -13.37 4.53 -12.80
C GLU A 185 -12.64 5.88 -12.65
N TRP A 186 -12.07 6.14 -11.48
CA TRP A 186 -11.24 7.34 -11.27
C TRP A 186 -10.08 7.43 -12.27
N LYS A 187 -9.40 6.31 -12.56
CA LYS A 187 -8.32 6.27 -13.57
C LYS A 187 -8.82 6.60 -14.97
N LYS A 188 -10.00 6.07 -15.38
CA LYS A 188 -10.58 6.41 -16.69
C LYS A 188 -10.85 7.90 -16.79
N VAL A 189 -11.45 8.49 -15.75
CA VAL A 189 -11.73 9.93 -15.69
C VAL A 189 -10.44 10.74 -15.81
N GLN A 190 -9.39 10.38 -15.07
CA GLN A 190 -8.08 11.06 -15.16
C GLN A 190 -7.46 10.94 -16.55
N SER A 191 -7.50 9.75 -17.17
CA SER A 191 -6.96 9.55 -18.52
C SER A 191 -7.71 10.35 -19.59
N SER A 192 -9.00 10.61 -19.39
CA SER A 192 -9.83 11.40 -20.29
C SER A 192 -9.63 12.91 -20.14
N ASN A 193 -9.00 13.36 -19.06
CA ASN A 193 -8.84 14.77 -18.73
C ASN A 193 -7.37 15.15 -18.51
N PRO A 194 -6.54 15.21 -19.58
CA PRO A 194 -5.09 15.40 -19.49
C PRO A 194 -4.62 16.81 -19.08
N GLN A 195 -5.50 17.65 -18.52
CA GLN A 195 -5.20 19.00 -18.04
C GLN A 195 -5.65 19.19 -16.58
N ALA A 196 -4.82 18.74 -15.63
CA ALA A 196 -4.83 19.21 -14.25
C ALA A 196 -3.46 19.04 -13.61
#